data_AF-A0A8E0UXX5-F1
#
_entry.id   AF-A0A8E0UXX5-F1
#
_cell.length_a   1.000
_cell.length_b   1.000
_cell.length_c   1.000
_cell.angle_alpha   90.00
_cell.angle_beta   90.00
_cell.angle_gamma   90.00
#
_symmetry.space_group_name_H-M   'P 1'
#
loop_
_entity.id
_entity.type
_entity.pdbx_description
1 polymer ?
#
loop_
_entity_poly.entity_id
_entity_poly.type
_entity_poly.pdbx_seq_one_letter_code
_entity_poly.pdbx_strand_id
1 'polypeptide(L)'
;MAIVGWLMFGDGVLDEITANVLLTTEYPQALSICVIVLIAIIPITKVPLNCRPLVATVEVLCGLEPRHNTMSDRREGLTETLRRSLQATIRIFVVVVIVVMAIVFPSFDKIMALMGSALCFTICIILPLAFYLKIFGKEIGMGERILDWFLLVTSSVMAITGTAWAFLPEGMIFAN
;
A
#
# COMPACT_ATOMS: atom_id res chain seq x y z
N MET A 1 -17.03 -8.04 7.82
CA MET A 1 -17.39 -6.61 7.87
C MET A 1 -18.22 -6.18 6.67
N ALA A 2 -17.85 -6.51 5.43
CA ALA A 2 -18.64 -6.17 4.23
C ALA A 2 -20.12 -6.59 4.32
N ILE A 3 -20.40 -7.84 4.74
CA ILE A 3 -21.78 -8.36 4.89
C ILE A 3 -22.60 -7.51 5.88
N VAL A 4 -22.00 -7.13 7.01
CA VAL A 4 -22.68 -6.32 8.04
C VAL A 4 -22.93 -4.91 7.53
N GLY A 5 -21.98 -4.31 6.80
CA GLY A 5 -22.16 -2.99 6.18
C GLY A 5 -23.28 -2.98 5.16
N TRP A 6 -23.36 -4.00 4.30
CA TRP A 6 -24.44 -4.13 3.32
C TRP A 6 -25.79 -4.37 3.99
N LEU A 7 -25.88 -5.18 5.05
CA LEU A 7 -27.12 -5.33 5.82
C LEU A 7 -27.56 -4.03 6.52
N MET A 8 -26.62 -3.13 6.83
CA MET A 8 -26.90 -1.88 7.55
C MET A 8 -27.36 -0.74 6.62
N PHE A 9 -26.78 -0.63 5.42
CA PHE A 9 -27.06 0.46 4.47
C PHE A 9 -27.74 0.02 3.16
N GLY A 10 -27.85 -1.29 2.93
CA GLY A 10 -28.44 -1.86 1.73
C GLY A 10 -27.69 -1.46 0.46
N ASP A 11 -28.45 -1.25 -0.61
CA ASP A 11 -27.94 -0.87 -1.93
C ASP A 11 -27.38 0.56 -1.98
N GLY A 12 -27.60 1.36 -0.94
CA GLY A 12 -27.08 2.74 -0.82
C GLY A 12 -25.70 2.84 -0.17
N VAL A 13 -24.97 1.73 -0.03
CA VAL A 13 -23.66 1.72 0.63
C VAL A 13 -22.58 2.42 -0.21
N LEU A 14 -22.05 3.52 0.29
CA LEU A 14 -20.82 4.16 -0.24
C LEU A 14 -19.58 3.28 -0.05
N ASP A 15 -18.50 3.59 -0.78
CA ASP A 15 -17.17 2.95 -0.73
C ASP A 15 -16.65 2.76 0.70
N GLU A 16 -17.02 3.68 1.60
CA GLU A 16 -16.64 3.67 3.01
C GLU A 16 -17.88 3.62 3.90
N ILE A 17 -17.96 2.57 4.75
CA ILE A 17 -19.02 2.45 5.76
C ILE A 17 -19.01 3.66 6.70
N THR A 18 -17.83 4.20 7.01
CA THR A 18 -17.69 5.45 7.77
C THR A 18 -18.39 6.63 7.09
N ALA A 19 -18.20 6.81 5.79
CA ALA A 19 -18.83 7.92 5.06
C ALA A 19 -20.36 7.81 5.13
N ASN A 20 -20.91 6.59 5.00
CA ASN A 20 -22.34 6.35 5.19
C ASN A 20 -22.85 6.77 6.58
N VAL A 21 -22.12 6.43 7.65
CA VAL A 21 -22.48 6.81 9.02
C VAL A 21 -22.44 8.34 9.21
N LEU A 22 -21.47 9.03 8.60
CA LEU A 22 -21.29 10.47 8.77
C LEU A 22 -22.28 11.32 7.93
N LEU A 23 -22.69 10.83 6.77
CA LEU A 23 -23.62 11.54 5.88
C LEU A 23 -25.09 11.27 6.20
N THR A 24 -25.39 10.19 6.91
CA THR A 24 -26.75 9.87 7.34
C THR A 24 -27.11 10.70 8.57
N THR A 25 -28.11 11.60 8.45
CA THR A 25 -28.52 12.55 9.50
C THR A 25 -29.26 11.94 10.69
N GLU A 26 -29.65 10.66 10.61
CA GLU A 26 -30.42 9.96 11.63
C GLU A 26 -29.58 9.49 12.84
N TYR A 27 -28.24 9.59 12.77
CA TYR A 27 -27.36 9.12 13.86
C TYR A 27 -27.09 10.19 14.93
N PRO A 28 -27.00 9.81 16.22
CA PRO A 28 -26.74 10.76 17.30
C PRO A 28 -25.34 11.38 17.18
N GLN A 29 -25.22 12.68 17.45
CA GLN A 29 -23.97 13.44 17.31
C GLN A 29 -22.78 12.84 18.08
N ALA A 30 -23.04 12.22 19.24
CA ALA A 30 -22.00 11.56 20.03
C ALA A 30 -21.31 10.42 19.26
N LEU A 31 -22.05 9.69 18.43
CA LEU A 31 -21.52 8.60 17.62
C LEU A 31 -20.65 9.14 16.48
N SER A 32 -21.11 10.18 15.76
CA SER A 32 -20.33 10.83 14.70
C SER A 32 -19.01 11.41 15.24
N ILE A 33 -19.05 12.09 16.39
CA ILE A 33 -17.84 12.61 17.05
C ILE A 33 -16.87 11.47 17.41
N CYS A 34 -17.38 10.38 18.00
CA CYS A 34 -16.56 9.22 18.36
C CYS A 34 -15.88 8.61 17.12
N VAL A 35 -16.63 8.41 16.03
CA VAL A 35 -16.11 7.85 14.77
C VAL A 35 -15.04 8.76 14.16
N ILE A 36 -15.27 10.07 14.12
CA ILE A 36 -14.28 11.05 13.60
C ILE A 36 -13.00 11.00 14.44
N VAL A 37 -13.10 10.98 15.77
CA VAL A 37 -11.93 10.92 16.66
C VAL A 37 -11.14 9.64 16.43
N LEU A 38 -11.80 8.48 16.37
CA LEU A 38 -11.14 7.19 16.14
C LEU A 38 -10.43 7.16 14.79
N ILE A 39 -11.05 7.68 13.73
CA ILE A 39 -10.48 7.68 12.38
C ILE A 39 -9.33 8.67 12.26
N ALA A 40 -9.41 9.83 12.92
CA ALA A 40 -8.31 10.79 12.96
C ALA A 40 -7.07 10.25 13.69
N ILE A 41 -7.24 9.38 14.69
CA ILE A 41 -6.12 8.76 15.42
C ILE A 41 -5.34 7.75 14.54
N ILE A 42 -6.01 7.09 13.58
CA ILE A 42 -5.39 6.08 12.72
C ILE A 42 -4.20 6.65 11.92
N PRO A 43 -4.34 7.69 11.09
CA PRO A 43 -3.21 8.23 10.33
C PRO A 43 -2.14 8.85 11.24
N ILE A 44 -2.51 9.48 12.35
CA ILE A 44 -1.56 10.05 13.32
C ILE A 44 -0.59 8.98 13.84
N THR A 45 -1.09 7.77 14.08
CA THR A 45 -0.29 6.67 14.63
C THR A 45 0.35 5.78 13.55
N LYS A 46 -0.39 5.44 12.48
CA LYS A 46 0.06 4.50 11.44
C LYS A 46 1.02 5.11 10.44
N VAL A 47 0.83 6.37 10.04
CA VAL A 47 1.71 7.03 9.05
C VAL A 47 3.17 7.05 9.51
N PRO A 48 3.53 7.51 10.74
CA PRO A 48 4.93 7.51 11.16
C PRO A 48 5.50 6.10 11.34
N LEU A 49 4.70 5.11 11.71
CA LEU A 49 5.13 3.71 11.83
C LEU A 49 5.48 3.11 10.48
N ASN A 50 4.62 3.30 9.47
CA ASN A 50 4.82 2.78 8.12
C ASN A 50 5.85 3.57 7.30
N CYS A 51 6.02 4.87 7.58
CA CYS A 51 7.04 5.68 6.89
C CYS A 51 8.47 5.28 7.26
N ARG A 52 8.72 4.74 8.45
CA ARG A 52 10.08 4.33 8.88
C ARG A 52 10.75 3.35 7.90
N PRO A 53 10.14 2.18 7.58
CA PRO A 53 10.74 1.26 6.62
C PRO A 53 10.80 1.85 5.20
N LEU A 54 9.83 2.67 4.79
CA LEU A 54 9.87 3.34 3.48
C LEU A 54 11.05 4.30 3.34
N VAL A 55 11.33 5.09 4.37
CA VAL A 55 12.48 6.01 4.36
C VAL A 55 13.78 5.22 4.33
N ALA A 56 13.89 4.16 5.14
CA ALA A 56 15.08 3.31 5.14
C ALA A 56 15.34 2.64 3.77
N THR A 57 14.30 2.15 3.09
CA THR A 57 14.47 1.57 1.75
C THR A 57 14.91 2.63 0.74
N VAL A 58 14.33 3.83 0.75
CA VAL A 58 14.73 4.93 -0.12
C VAL A 58 16.17 5.38 0.16
N GLU A 59 16.59 5.42 1.42
CA GLU A 59 17.99 5.73 1.80
C GLU A 59 18.98 4.71 1.21
N VAL A 60 18.68 3.42 1.33
CA VAL A 60 19.49 2.35 0.75
C VAL A 60 19.51 2.44 -0.79
N LEU A 61 18.36 2.67 -1.42
CA LEU A 61 18.24 2.86 -2.87
C LEU A 61 19.05 4.07 -3.38
N CYS A 62 19.14 5.15 -2.59
CA CYS A 62 19.96 6.31 -2.90
C CYS A 62 21.46 6.11 -2.60
N GLY A 63 21.89 4.93 -2.16
CA GLY A 63 23.28 4.65 -1.83
C GLY A 63 23.77 5.32 -0.55
N LEU A 64 22.87 5.86 0.27
CA LEU A 64 23.15 6.23 1.66
C LEU A 64 23.11 4.97 2.51
N GLU A 65 24.00 4.02 2.21
CA GLU A 65 24.19 2.86 3.05
C GLU A 65 24.49 3.37 4.49
N PRO A 66 23.81 2.86 5.52
CA PRO A 66 24.24 3.03 6.90
C PRO A 66 25.55 2.24 7.05
N ARG A 67 26.62 2.80 6.52
CA ARG A 67 27.95 2.22 6.51
C ARG A 67 28.43 2.25 7.96
N HIS A 68 28.23 1.15 8.67
CA HIS A 68 28.95 0.86 9.90
C HIS A 68 30.40 0.56 9.52
N ASN A 69 31.15 1.59 9.09
CA ASN A 69 32.58 1.48 8.85
C ASN A 69 33.32 2.16 10.00
N THR A 70 33.84 1.29 10.86
CA THR A 70 35.12 1.41 11.54
C THR A 70 36.12 2.31 10.79
N MET A 71 36.68 3.27 11.53
CA MET A 71 37.95 3.98 11.29
C MET A 71 38.19 4.55 9.88
N SER A 72 38.06 5.87 9.71
CA SER A 72 39.14 6.74 9.21
C SER A 72 38.75 8.23 9.09
N ASP A 73 39.32 9.00 10.02
CA ASP A 73 40.08 10.23 9.77
C ASP A 73 39.34 11.51 9.26
N ARG A 74 39.04 12.38 10.24
CA ARG A 74 39.26 13.85 10.26
C ARG A 74 38.54 14.73 9.22
N ARG A 75 37.85 14.18 8.21
CA ARG A 75 37.04 14.92 7.22
C ARG A 75 35.52 14.88 7.52
N GLU A 76 35.18 14.42 8.71
CA GLU A 76 33.86 13.86 9.07
C GLU A 76 32.77 14.89 9.39
N GLY A 77 33.11 16.12 9.82
CA GLY A 77 32.08 17.09 10.26
C GLY A 77 31.08 17.54 9.17
N LEU A 78 31.58 17.79 7.95
CA LEU A 78 30.75 18.22 6.81
C LEU A 78 29.96 17.05 6.19
N THR A 79 30.56 15.86 6.14
CA THR A 79 29.92 14.68 5.54
C THR A 79 28.83 14.11 6.44
N GLU A 80 29.01 14.13 7.77
CA GLU A 80 28.00 13.70 8.75
C GLU A 80 26.80 14.66 8.81
N THR A 81 27.05 15.98 8.76
CA THR A 81 25.97 16.97 8.69
C THR A 81 25.23 16.92 7.35
N LEU A 82 25.95 16.75 6.23
CA LEU A 82 25.34 16.54 4.92
C LEU A 82 24.50 15.26 4.88
N ARG A 83 25.00 14.13 5.39
CA ARG A 83 24.25 12.87 5.49
C ARG A 83 22.98 13.00 6.33
N ARG A 84 23.09 13.62 7.50
CA ARG A 84 21.95 13.86 8.39
C ARG A 84 20.92 14.80 7.75
N SER A 85 21.37 15.79 6.99
CA SER A 85 20.49 16.68 6.23
C SER A 85 19.80 15.93 5.08
N LEU A 86 20.51 15.10 4.33
CA LEU A 86 19.96 14.29 3.24
C LEU A 86 18.92 13.29 3.74
N GLN A 87 19.18 12.61 4.85
CA GLN A 87 18.23 11.73 5.52
C GLN A 87 16.96 12.47 5.97
N ALA A 88 17.11 13.67 6.55
CA ALA A 88 15.97 14.52 6.89
C ALA A 88 15.19 14.94 5.62
N THR A 89 15.88 15.31 4.55
CA THR A 89 15.28 15.66 3.26
C THR A 89 14.53 14.48 2.65
N ILE A 90 15.09 13.27 2.64
CA ILE A 90 14.43 12.05 2.14
C ILE A 90 13.17 11.76 2.95
N ARG A 91 13.24 11.85 4.28
CA ARG A 91 12.07 11.63 5.15
C ARG A 91 10.96 12.63 4.86
N ILE A 92 11.30 13.92 4.74
CA ILE A 92 10.32 14.97 4.39
C ILE A 92 9.75 14.70 3.00
N PHE A 93 10.60 14.38 2.02
CA PHE A 93 10.20 14.10 0.65
C PHE A 93 9.21 12.93 0.57
N VAL A 94 9.50 11.79 1.21
CA VAL A 94 8.61 10.62 1.23
C VAL A 94 7.25 10.97 1.83
N VAL A 95 7.21 11.70 2.95
CA VAL A 95 5.95 12.14 3.57
C VAL A 95 5.18 13.10 2.67
N VAL A 96 5.87 14.07 2.05
CA VAL A 96 5.27 15.02 1.11
C VAL A 96 4.65 14.29 -0.08
N VAL A 97 5.35 13.33 -0.67
CA VAL A 97 4.83 12.52 -1.78
C VAL A 97 3.56 11.76 -1.37
N ILE A 98 3.54 11.14 -0.19
CA ILE A 98 2.35 10.44 0.34
C ILE A 98 1.17 11.40 0.50
N VAL A 99 1.41 12.58 1.09
CA VAL A 99 0.35 13.60 1.30
C VAL A 99 -0.18 14.14 -0.02
N VAL A 100 0.71 14.46 -0.97
CA VAL A 100 0.31 14.92 -2.31
C VAL A 100 -0.54 13.87 -3.01
N MET A 101 -0.15 12.60 -2.94
CA MET A 101 -0.92 11.51 -3.54
C MET A 101 -2.31 11.36 -2.90
N ALA A 102 -2.42 11.54 -1.58
CA ALA A 102 -3.71 11.55 -0.87
C ALA A 102 -4.63 12.72 -1.28
N ILE A 103 -4.05 13.87 -1.66
CA ILE A 103 -4.83 15.03 -2.13
C ILE A 103 -5.28 14.84 -3.58
N VAL A 104 -4.43 14.31 -4.45
CA VAL A 104 -4.71 14.18 -5.90
C VAL A 104 -5.70 13.06 -6.19
N PHE A 105 -5.66 11.95 -5.44
CA PHE A 105 -6.51 10.78 -5.66
C PHE A 105 -7.36 10.47 -4.42
N PRO A 106 -8.52 11.15 -4.21
CA PRO A 106 -9.39 10.90 -3.06
C PRO A 106 -10.31 9.67 -3.22
N SER A 107 -10.19 8.89 -4.30
CA SER A 107 -11.02 7.71 -4.56
C SER A 107 -10.48 6.49 -3.81
N PHE A 108 -11.06 6.22 -2.63
CA PHE A 108 -10.65 5.11 -1.77
C PHE A 108 -10.83 3.74 -2.45
N ASP A 109 -11.94 3.52 -3.15
CA ASP A 109 -12.22 2.28 -3.89
C ASP A 109 -11.10 1.93 -4.88
N LYS A 110 -10.73 2.87 -5.76
CA LYS A 110 -9.70 2.64 -6.79
C LYS A 110 -8.34 2.33 -6.20
N ILE A 111 -7.96 3.04 -5.13
CA ILE A 111 -6.67 2.79 -4.44
C ILE A 111 -6.68 1.41 -3.79
N MET A 112 -7.77 1.05 -3.10
CA MET A 112 -7.88 -0.25 -2.45
C MET A 112 -7.95 -1.39 -3.47
N ALA A 113 -8.63 -1.20 -4.60
CA ALA A 113 -8.68 -2.15 -5.71
C ALA A 113 -7.29 -2.38 -6.32
N LEU A 114 -6.49 -1.33 -6.52
CA LEU A 114 -5.10 -1.44 -7.00
C LEU A 114 -4.20 -2.15 -5.96
N MET A 115 -4.32 -1.79 -4.69
CA MET A 115 -3.52 -2.37 -3.62
C MET A 115 -3.83 -3.86 -3.44
N GLY A 116 -5.11 -4.24 -3.54
CA GLY A 116 -5.58 -5.62 -3.41
C GLY A 116 -5.32 -6.50 -4.64
N SER A 117 -5.40 -5.94 -5.85
CA SER A 117 -5.11 -6.69 -7.07
C SER A 117 -3.60 -6.72 -7.35
N ALA A 118 -3.03 -5.62 -7.84
CA ALA A 118 -1.65 -5.58 -8.31
C ALA A 118 -0.64 -5.93 -7.21
N LEU A 119 -0.65 -5.18 -6.10
CA LEU A 119 0.40 -5.28 -5.09
C LEU A 119 0.31 -6.58 -4.29
N CYS A 120 -0.90 -6.99 -3.89
CA CYS A 120 -1.09 -8.22 -3.14
C CYS A 120 -0.73 -9.47 -3.96
N PHE A 121 -1.23 -9.61 -5.19
CA PHE A 121 -0.89 -10.77 -6.03
C PHE A 121 0.61 -10.82 -6.32
N THR A 122 1.24 -9.66 -6.56
CA THR A 122 2.68 -9.59 -6.82
C THR A 122 3.50 -10.01 -5.60
N ILE A 123 3.23 -9.43 -4.43
CA ILE A 123 4.04 -9.63 -3.23
C ILE A 123 3.76 -10.98 -2.57
N CYS A 124 2.49 -11.40 -2.50
CA CYS A 124 2.07 -12.58 -1.74
C CYS A 124 2.10 -13.88 -2.55
N ILE A 125 1.99 -13.83 -3.88
CA ILE A 125 1.88 -15.03 -4.72
C ILE A 125 3.00 -15.09 -5.75
N ILE A 126 3.09 -14.10 -6.64
CA ILE A 126 4.02 -14.14 -7.78
C ILE A 126 5.48 -14.17 -7.29
N LEU A 127 5.85 -13.28 -6.37
CA LEU A 127 7.22 -13.18 -5.88
C LEU A 127 7.70 -14.44 -5.13
N PRO A 128 6.99 -14.98 -4.12
CA PRO A 128 7.43 -16.20 -3.43
C PRO A 128 7.45 -17.43 -4.34
N LEU A 129 6.45 -17.60 -5.22
CA LEU A 129 6.43 -18.73 -6.17
C LEU A 129 7.56 -18.62 -7.21
N ALA A 130 7.83 -17.42 -7.72
CA ALA A 130 8.92 -17.20 -8.66
C ALA A 130 10.29 -17.51 -8.03
N PHE A 131 10.52 -17.11 -6.77
CA PHE A 131 11.74 -17.46 -6.06
C PHE A 131 11.82 -18.95 -5.73
N TYR A 132 10.71 -19.58 -5.33
CA TYR A 132 10.65 -21.01 -5.05
C TYR A 132 11.02 -21.85 -6.28
N LEU A 133 10.37 -21.57 -7.43
CA LEU A 133 10.68 -22.22 -8.71
C LEU A 133 12.10 -21.96 -9.18
N LYS A 134 12.66 -20.76 -8.93
CA LYS A 134 14.02 -20.41 -9.34
C LYS A 134 15.08 -21.10 -8.49
N ILE A 135 14.87 -21.24 -7.19
CA ILE A 135 15.84 -21.82 -6.25
C ILE A 135 15.77 -23.35 -6.27
N PHE A 136 14.56 -23.93 -6.20
CA PHE A 136 14.35 -25.37 -6.05
C PHE A 136 13.89 -26.07 -7.33
N GLY A 137 13.79 -25.38 -8.47
CA GLY A 137 13.19 -25.88 -9.72
C GLY A 137 13.72 -27.21 -10.28
N LYS A 138 14.90 -27.67 -9.86
CA LYS A 138 15.49 -28.96 -10.26
C LYS A 138 15.22 -30.10 -9.28
N GLU A 139 14.88 -29.79 -8.04
CA GLU A 139 14.64 -30.76 -6.96
C GLU A 139 13.15 -31.08 -6.77
N ILE A 140 12.27 -30.28 -7.37
CA ILE A 140 10.82 -30.37 -7.23
C ILE A 140 10.22 -31.47 -8.14
N GLY A 141 9.23 -32.19 -7.63
CA GLY A 141 8.44 -33.16 -8.40
C GLY A 141 7.60 -32.50 -9.50
N MET A 142 7.33 -33.23 -10.60
CA MET A 142 6.62 -32.63 -11.74
C MET A 142 5.21 -32.13 -11.40
N GLY A 143 4.51 -32.77 -10.45
CA GLY A 143 3.18 -32.33 -10.01
C GLY A 143 3.19 -30.97 -9.31
N GLU A 144 4.08 -30.79 -8.34
CA GLU A 144 4.25 -29.51 -7.62
C GLU A 144 4.68 -28.40 -8.57
N ARG A 145 5.62 -28.70 -9.47
CA ARG A 145 6.07 -27.74 -10.49
C ARG A 145 4.94 -27.29 -11.42
N ILE A 146 4.03 -28.18 -11.81
CA ILE A 146 2.86 -27.83 -12.63
C ILE A 146 1.89 -26.96 -11.83
N LEU A 147 1.65 -27.29 -10.56
CA LEU A 147 0.76 -26.53 -9.68
C LEU A 147 1.28 -25.11 -9.43
N ASP A 148 2.57 -24.96 -9.15
CA ASP A 148 3.20 -23.65 -8.96
C ASP A 148 3.14 -22.80 -10.23
N TRP A 149 3.40 -23.41 -11.40
CA TRP A 149 3.30 -22.71 -12.68
C TRP A 149 1.85 -22.29 -12.97
N PHE A 150 0.87 -23.15 -12.68
CA PHE A 150 -0.54 -22.85 -12.84
C PHE A 150 -0.98 -21.69 -11.93
N LEU A 151 -0.60 -21.72 -10.65
CA LEU A 151 -0.89 -20.64 -9.69
C LEU A 151 -0.24 -19.32 -10.11
N LEU A 152 1.00 -19.36 -10.60
CA LEU A 152 1.72 -18.18 -11.07
C LEU A 152 1.01 -17.54 -12.26
N VAL A 153 0.63 -18.34 -13.27
CA VAL A 153 -0.08 -17.84 -14.47
C VAL A 153 -1.44 -17.28 -14.11
N THR A 154 -2.25 -18.03 -13.36
CA THR A 154 -3.61 -17.60 -12.99
C THR A 154 -3.60 -16.33 -12.15
N SER A 155 -2.70 -16.23 -11.18
CA SER A 155 -2.54 -15.02 -10.35
C SER A 155 -2.03 -13.83 -11.14
N SER A 156 -1.16 -14.05 -12.13
CA SER A 156 -0.68 -12.99 -13.02
C SER A 156 -1.81 -12.44 -13.90
N VAL A 157 -2.65 -13.32 -14.46
CA VAL A 157 -3.84 -12.91 -15.21
C VAL A 157 -4.78 -12.11 -14.33
N MET A 158 -5.10 -12.60 -13.13
CA MET A 158 -5.96 -11.91 -12.17
C MET A 158 -5.41 -10.54 -11.75
N ALA A 159 -4.10 -10.42 -11.54
CA ALA A 159 -3.44 -9.17 -11.21
C ALA A 159 -3.58 -8.15 -12.35
N ILE A 160 -3.35 -8.57 -13.60
CA ILE A 160 -3.46 -7.70 -14.78
C ILE A 160 -4.92 -7.27 -14.98
N THR A 161 -5.87 -8.20 -14.94
CA THR A 161 -7.28 -7.87 -15.10
C THR A 161 -7.75 -6.96 -13.97
N GLY A 162 -7.43 -7.27 -12.71
CA GLY A 162 -7.82 -6.44 -11.56
C GLY A 162 -7.24 -5.02 -11.64
N THR A 163 -6.00 -4.88 -12.10
CA THR A 163 -5.37 -3.58 -12.34
C THR A 163 -6.06 -2.82 -13.47
N ALA A 164 -6.36 -3.49 -14.59
CA ALA A 164 -7.04 -2.87 -15.72
C ALA A 164 -8.43 -2.34 -15.34
N TRP A 165 -9.19 -3.10 -14.55
CA TRP A 165 -10.49 -2.68 -14.03
C TRP A 165 -10.38 -1.53 -13.01
N ALA A 166 -9.32 -1.49 -12.20
CA ALA A 166 -9.09 -0.38 -11.27
C ALA A 166 -8.78 0.95 -11.99
N PHE A 167 -8.20 0.91 -13.19
CA PHE A 167 -7.91 2.10 -13.98
C PHE A 167 -8.97 2.45 -15.03
N LEU A 168 -9.96 1.58 -15.29
CA LEU A 168 -11.05 1.90 -16.21
C LEU A 168 -12.00 2.94 -15.56
N PRO A 169 -12.20 4.10 -16.19
CA PRO A 169 -13.14 5.10 -15.67
C PRO A 169 -14.58 4.62 -15.84
N GLU A 170 -15.36 4.70 -14.77
CA GLU A 170 -16.77 4.28 -14.70
C GLU A 170 -17.68 4.99 -15.72
N GLY A 171 -17.25 6.15 -16.25
CA GLY A 171 -17.96 6.89 -17.27
C GLY A 171 -18.14 6.17 -18.62
N MET A 172 -17.41 5.07 -18.87
CA MET A 172 -17.58 4.26 -20.08
C MET A 172 -18.54 3.07 -19.91
N ILE A 173 -18.92 2.74 -18.68
CA ILE A 173 -19.75 1.56 -18.38
C ILE A 173 -21.25 1.93 -18.37
N PHE A 174 -21.59 3.18 -18.09
CA PHE A 174 -22.98 3.69 -18.09
C PHE A 174 -23.39 4.41 -19.39
N ALA A 175 -22.60 4.30 -20.46
CA ALA A 175 -22.90 4.91 -21.76
C ALA A 175 -23.71 4.01 -22.71
N ASN A 176 -24.42 2.99 -22.19
CA ASN A 176 -25.36 2.18 -22.97
C ASN A 176 -26.58 1.78 -22.15
#